data_AF-A0A7S6RGZ8-F1
#
_entry.id   AF-A0A7S6RGZ8-F1
#
_cell.length_a   1.000
_cell.length_b   1.000
_cell.length_c   1.000
_cell.angle_alpha   90.00
_cell.angle_beta   90.00
_cell.angle_gamma   90.00
#
_symmetry.space_group_name_H-M   'P 1'
#
loop_
_entity.id
_entity.type
_entity.pdbx_description
1 polymer ?
#
loop_
_entity_poly.entity_id
_entity_poly.type
_entity_poly.pdbx_seq_one_letter_code
_entity_poly.pdbx_strand_id
1 'polypeptide(L)'
;MAALFCLSPRYRLDDESPWLEGIDPSRHYWVAVNGDKNVTIAIPGLVVSSISELKQAIKEFRCLQPGEQMTVNRIASAATIYCTSPNCYAVEGEINGAPIWHLFDQETLDSLLMTAHPDWQCAPSDIDLGRRLLLRSLAQTAATKK
;
A
#
# COMPACT_ATOMS: atom_id res chain seq x y z
N MET A 1 -26.38 8.14 -3.68
CA MET A 1 -26.25 6.98 -2.78
C MET A 1 -24.85 7.05 -2.21
N ALA A 2 -24.68 7.26 -0.90
CA ALA A 2 -23.35 7.37 -0.31
C ALA A 2 -22.68 5.98 -0.40
N ALA A 3 -21.55 5.88 -1.10
CA ALA A 3 -20.75 4.67 -1.08
C ALA A 3 -20.34 4.43 0.37
N LEU A 4 -20.78 3.31 0.95
CA LEU A 4 -20.31 2.87 2.26
C LEU A 4 -18.87 2.43 2.06
N PHE A 5 -17.91 3.32 2.34
CA PHE A 5 -16.50 2.94 2.36
C PHE A 5 -16.30 1.96 3.52
N CYS A 6 -15.93 0.73 3.21
CA CYS A 6 -15.48 -0.21 4.23
C CYS A 6 -14.11 0.27 4.73
N LEU A 7 -14.09 0.76 5.98
CA LEU A 7 -12.85 1.08 6.68
C LEU A 7 -12.21 -0.25 7.08
N SER A 8 -11.01 -0.51 6.56
CA SER A 8 -10.14 -1.56 7.11
C SER A 8 -9.58 -1.08 8.46
N PRO A 9 -9.09 -1.99 9.33
CA PRO A 9 -8.54 -1.60 10.62
C PRO A 9 -7.31 -0.72 10.38
N ARG A 10 -7.02 0.14 11.35
CA ARG A 10 -5.83 0.96 11.32
C ARG A 10 -4.62 0.10 11.65
N TYR A 11 -3.81 -0.18 10.63
CA TYR A 11 -2.56 -0.93 10.71
C TYR A 11 -1.50 -0.15 11.48
N ARG A 12 -0.85 -0.82 12.43
CA ARG A 12 0.25 -0.28 13.23
C ARG A 12 1.43 -1.24 13.31
N LEU A 13 2.64 -0.71 13.46
CA LEU A 13 3.84 -1.55 13.60
C LEU A 13 3.86 -2.38 14.90
N ASP A 14 3.18 -1.90 15.95
CA ASP A 14 3.06 -2.54 17.25
C ASP A 14 1.85 -3.48 17.38
N ASP A 15 1.11 -3.72 16.28
CA ASP A 15 -0.03 -4.62 16.30
C ASP A 15 0.38 -6.06 16.65
N GLU A 16 -0.34 -6.68 17.59
CA GLU A 16 -0.12 -8.07 18.01
C GLU A 16 -0.38 -9.08 16.86
N SER A 17 -1.22 -8.70 15.90
CA SER A 17 -1.54 -9.51 14.71
C SER A 17 -0.74 -9.01 13.50
N PRO A 18 0.12 -9.85 12.89
CA PRO A 18 0.92 -9.43 11.74
C PRO A 18 0.01 -9.24 10.52
N TRP A 19 -0.30 -7.99 10.21
CA TRP A 19 -1.07 -7.61 9.03
C TRP A 19 -0.18 -7.46 7.79
N LEU A 20 1.11 -7.15 7.94
CA LEU A 20 2.06 -7.07 6.84
C LEU A 20 2.61 -8.47 6.55
N GLU A 21 2.29 -9.01 5.38
CA GLU A 21 2.85 -10.28 4.90
C GLU A 21 4.28 -10.09 4.37
N GLY A 22 4.54 -8.97 3.69
CA GLY A 22 5.84 -8.65 3.13
C GLY A 22 5.78 -7.53 2.09
N ILE A 23 6.92 -7.24 1.48
CA ILE A 23 7.05 -6.21 0.46
C ILE A 23 7.70 -6.82 -0.76
N ASP A 24 6.99 -6.85 -1.88
CA ASP A 24 7.47 -7.53 -3.08
C ASP A 24 8.58 -6.74 -3.82
N PRO A 25 9.28 -7.35 -4.80
CA PRO A 25 10.35 -6.68 -5.54
C PRO A 25 9.91 -5.40 -6.25
N SER A 26 8.64 -5.30 -6.62
CA SER A 26 8.05 -4.12 -7.23
C SER A 26 7.54 -3.09 -6.21
N ARG A 27 7.79 -3.27 -4.91
CA ARG A 27 7.36 -2.37 -3.83
C ARG A 27 5.84 -2.32 -3.67
N HIS A 28 5.12 -3.42 -3.83
CA HIS A 28 3.78 -3.49 -3.24
C HIS A 28 3.85 -3.97 -1.81
N TYR A 29 3.05 -3.36 -0.94
CA TYR A 29 2.88 -3.77 0.44
C TYR A 29 1.76 -4.81 0.49
N TRP A 30 2.12 -6.04 0.86
CA TRP A 30 1.16 -7.13 0.95
C TRP A 30 0.53 -7.14 2.32
N VAL A 31 -0.76 -6.78 2.39
CA VAL A 31 -1.48 -6.66 3.65
C VAL A 31 -2.61 -7.67 3.76
N ALA A 32 -2.71 -8.30 4.93
CA ALA A 32 -3.83 -9.11 5.36
C ALA A 32 -4.95 -8.18 5.83
N VAL A 33 -6.08 -8.22 5.13
CA VAL A 33 -7.22 -7.34 5.40
C VAL A 33 -7.90 -7.82 6.67
N ASN A 34 -8.12 -6.92 7.64
CA ASN A 34 -8.63 -7.28 8.96
C ASN A 34 -7.79 -8.34 9.71
N GLY A 35 -6.51 -8.49 9.36
CA GLY A 35 -5.65 -9.55 9.91
C GLY A 35 -5.96 -10.96 9.39
N ASP A 36 -6.89 -11.11 8.44
CA ASP A 36 -7.19 -12.39 7.80
C ASP A 36 -6.15 -12.71 6.73
N LYS A 37 -5.29 -13.70 7.03
CA LYS A 37 -4.23 -14.17 6.13
C LYS A 37 -4.75 -14.83 4.86
N ASN A 38 -6.03 -15.19 4.79
CA ASN A 38 -6.64 -15.71 3.57
C ASN A 38 -7.06 -14.59 2.61
N VAL A 39 -7.15 -13.34 3.10
CA VAL A 39 -7.56 -12.17 2.34
C VAL A 39 -6.41 -11.18 2.29
N THR A 40 -5.49 -11.41 1.35
CA THR A 40 -4.31 -10.54 1.15
C THR A 40 -4.44 -9.70 -0.10
N ILE A 41 -4.07 -8.43 0.02
CA ILE A 41 -4.06 -7.48 -1.09
C ILE A 41 -2.68 -6.85 -1.25
N ALA A 42 -2.40 -6.35 -2.44
CA ALA A 42 -1.17 -5.64 -2.76
C ALA A 42 -1.47 -4.14 -2.86
N ILE A 43 -1.02 -3.35 -1.89
CA ILE A 43 -1.13 -1.89 -1.92
C ILE A 43 0.07 -1.34 -2.68
N PRO A 44 -0.11 -0.48 -3.70
CA PRO A 44 1.01 0.11 -4.42
C PRO A 44 1.82 1.04 -3.52
N GLY A 45 3.08 0.69 -3.25
CA GLY A 45 4.02 1.52 -2.52
C GLY A 45 4.75 2.55 -3.38
N LEU A 46 5.55 3.38 -2.73
CA LEU A 46 6.38 4.39 -3.38
C LEU A 46 7.53 3.76 -4.18
N VAL A 47 7.76 4.30 -5.38
CA VAL A 47 8.90 3.97 -6.23
C VAL A 47 9.59 5.28 -6.57
N VAL A 48 10.90 5.32 -6.38
CA VAL A 48 11.73 6.49 -6.69
C VAL A 48 12.97 6.06 -7.46
N SER A 49 13.50 6.98 -8.26
CA SER A 49 14.73 6.79 -9.02
C SER A 49 15.98 7.28 -8.27
N SER A 50 15.81 8.04 -7.18
CA SER A 50 16.93 8.58 -6.40
C SER A 50 16.60 8.82 -4.93
N ILE A 51 17.64 8.93 -4.10
CA ILE A 51 17.53 9.31 -2.68
C ILE A 51 16.94 10.72 -2.52
N SER A 52 17.25 11.65 -3.45
CA SER A 52 16.70 13.00 -3.42
C SER A 52 15.19 13.00 -3.61
N GLU A 53 14.69 12.16 -4.52
CA GLU A 53 13.26 11.98 -4.74
C GLU A 53 12.59 11.33 -3.53
N LEU A 54 13.21 10.33 -2.89
CA LEU A 54 12.73 9.78 -1.62
C LEU A 54 12.59 10.86 -0.56
N LYS A 55 13.63 11.66 -0.34
CA LYS A 55 13.62 12.74 0.67
C LYS A 55 12.49 13.73 0.40
N GLN A 56 12.26 14.08 -0.86
CA GLN A 56 11.18 14.99 -1.24
C GLN A 56 9.81 14.39 -0.96
N ALA A 57 9.56 13.14 -1.38
CA ALA A 57 8.29 12.45 -1.15
C ALA A 57 7.99 12.28 0.35
N ILE A 58 9.01 11.99 1.16
CA ILE A 58 8.85 11.82 2.61
C ILE A 58 8.62 13.15 3.31
N LYS A 59 9.29 14.21 2.84
CA LYS A 59 9.01 15.56 3.34
C LYS A 59 7.58 15.96 3.03
N GLU A 60 7.10 15.71 1.81
CA GLU A 60 5.71 15.95 1.42
C GLU A 60 4.74 15.17 2.31
N PHE A 61 4.94 13.87 2.46
CA PHE A 61 4.14 13.02 3.36
C PHE A 61 4.05 13.57 4.78
N ARG A 62 5.19 13.88 5.40
CA ARG A 62 5.25 14.39 6.78
C ARG A 62 4.66 15.78 6.95
N CYS A 63 4.51 16.54 5.86
CA CYS A 63 3.90 17.87 5.88
C CYS A 63 2.39 17.85 5.67
N LEU A 64 1.80 16.71 5.25
CA LEU A 64 0.35 16.61 4.99
C LEU A 64 -0.47 16.97 6.23
N GLN A 65 -1.37 17.93 6.05
CA GLN A 65 -2.36 18.33 7.04
C GLN A 65 -3.67 17.54 6.85
N PRO A 66 -4.52 17.41 7.89
CA PRO A 66 -5.83 16.78 7.75
C PRO A 66 -6.65 17.40 6.61
N GLY A 67 -7.15 16.55 5.71
CA GLY A 67 -7.86 16.94 4.49
C GLY A 67 -6.97 17.06 3.25
N GLU A 68 -5.64 17.03 3.39
CA GLU A 68 -4.70 17.02 2.28
C GLU A 68 -4.38 15.60 1.80
N GLN A 69 -3.83 15.51 0.59
CA GLN A 69 -3.45 14.25 -0.04
C GLN A 69 -2.13 14.40 -0.80
N MET A 70 -1.44 13.28 -0.99
CA MET A 70 -0.32 13.16 -1.94
C MET A 70 -0.54 11.98 -2.88
N THR A 71 0.09 12.03 -4.05
CA THR A 71 0.03 10.94 -5.02
C THR A 71 1.34 10.18 -5.05
N VAL A 72 1.24 8.86 -4.94
CA VAL A 72 2.32 7.90 -5.14
C VAL A 72 2.28 7.43 -6.59
N ASN A 73 3.14 8.01 -7.42
CA ASN A 73 3.24 7.65 -8.83
C ASN A 73 4.07 6.39 -9.02
N ARG A 74 3.61 5.51 -9.92
CA ARG A 74 4.32 4.31 -10.36
C ARG A 74 4.28 4.24 -11.89
N ILE A 75 5.09 3.35 -12.47
CA ILE A 75 5.24 3.24 -13.93
C ILE A 75 3.90 2.97 -14.64
N ALA A 76 3.03 2.16 -14.04
CA ALA A 76 1.78 1.73 -14.65
C ALA A 76 0.53 2.04 -13.79
N SER A 77 0.69 2.72 -12.65
CA SER A 77 -0.40 3.00 -11.72
C SER A 77 -0.08 4.21 -10.85
N ALA A 78 -1.06 4.68 -10.10
CA ALA A 78 -0.87 5.63 -9.02
C ALA A 78 -1.73 5.20 -7.83
N ALA A 79 -1.30 5.57 -6.63
CA ALA A 79 -2.09 5.45 -5.41
C ALA A 79 -2.14 6.80 -4.70
N THR A 80 -3.26 7.12 -4.07
CA THR A 80 -3.41 8.36 -3.30
C THR A 80 -3.32 8.06 -1.81
N ILE A 81 -2.51 8.84 -1.11
CA ILE A 81 -2.45 8.85 0.36
C ILE A 81 -3.22 10.08 0.83
N TYR A 82 -4.23 9.87 1.67
CA TYR A 82 -5.03 10.94 2.27
C TYR A 82 -4.67 11.08 3.74
N CYS A 83 -4.44 12.30 4.22
CA CYS A 83 -4.38 12.57 5.65
C CYS A 83 -5.81 12.82 6.16
N THR A 84 -6.45 11.81 6.74
CA THR A 84 -7.86 11.92 7.18
C THR A 84 -8.00 12.64 8.51
N SER A 85 -6.99 12.51 9.38
CA SER A 85 -6.91 13.20 10.67
C SER A 85 -5.45 13.21 11.16
N PRO A 86 -5.10 13.95 12.23
CA PRO A 86 -3.77 13.85 12.81
C PRO A 86 -3.40 12.38 13.10
N ASN A 87 -2.23 11.96 12.62
CA ASN A 87 -1.73 10.59 12.77
C ASN A 87 -2.68 9.51 12.19
N CYS A 88 -3.46 9.81 11.15
CA CYS A 88 -4.29 8.82 10.47
C CYS A 88 -4.29 9.07 8.96
N TYR A 89 -3.80 8.08 8.22
CA TYR A 89 -3.63 8.16 6.78
C TYR A 89 -4.40 7.03 6.11
N ALA A 90 -5.12 7.35 5.04
CA ALA A 90 -5.85 6.38 4.24
C ALA A 90 -5.15 6.18 2.90
N VAL A 91 -5.03 4.91 2.49
CA VAL A 91 -4.63 4.53 1.13
C VAL A 91 -5.79 3.79 0.48
N GLU A 92 -6.17 4.21 -0.72
CA GLU A 92 -7.23 3.58 -1.49
C GLU A 92 -6.83 2.18 -1.95
N GLY A 93 -7.78 1.26 -1.86
CA GLY A 93 -7.68 -0.09 -2.39
C GLY A 93 -9.02 -0.57 -2.93
N GLU A 94 -9.02 -1.76 -3.52
CA GLU A 94 -10.22 -2.41 -4.02
C GLU A 94 -10.21 -3.88 -3.61
N ILE A 95 -11.34 -4.37 -3.08
CA ILE A 95 -11.57 -5.79 -2.82
C ILE A 95 -12.86 -6.20 -3.51
N ASN A 96 -12.78 -7.18 -4.41
CA ASN A 96 -13.94 -7.73 -5.11
C ASN A 96 -14.82 -6.65 -5.81
N GLY A 97 -14.22 -5.61 -6.41
CA GLY A 97 -14.97 -4.52 -7.03
C GLY A 97 -15.44 -3.42 -6.07
N ALA A 98 -15.22 -3.58 -4.76
CA ALA A 98 -15.62 -2.60 -3.76
C ALA A 98 -14.44 -1.71 -3.35
N PRO A 99 -14.59 -0.37 -3.39
CA PRO A 99 -13.56 0.54 -2.92
C PRO A 99 -13.44 0.47 -1.40
N ILE A 100 -12.19 0.43 -0.92
CA ILE A 100 -11.88 0.36 0.51
C ILE A 100 -10.74 1.31 0.85
N TRP A 101 -10.65 1.67 2.13
CA TRP A 101 -9.54 2.46 2.67
C TRP A 101 -8.74 1.64 3.66
N HIS A 102 -7.43 1.59 3.43
CA HIS A 102 -6.44 1.04 4.34
C HIS A 102 -5.92 2.17 5.22
N LEU A 103 -6.18 2.05 6.52
CA LEU A 103 -5.79 3.08 7.47
C LEU A 103 -4.43 2.73 8.07
N PHE A 104 -3.56 3.72 8.19
CA PHE A 104 -2.26 3.62 8.80
C PHE A 104 -2.08 4.76 9.80
N ASP A 105 -1.26 4.53 10.82
CA ASP A 105 -0.65 5.65 11.53
C ASP A 105 0.56 6.21 10.78
N GLN A 106 1.07 7.35 11.26
CA GLN A 106 2.20 8.03 10.63
C GLN A 106 3.44 7.16 10.62
N GLU A 107 3.78 6.53 11.75
CA GLU A 107 5.00 5.74 11.90
C GLU A 107 5.03 4.54 10.97
N THR A 108 3.88 3.87 10.84
CA THR A 108 3.70 2.71 9.98
C THR A 108 3.83 3.09 8.52
N LEU A 109 3.10 4.11 8.09
CA LEU A 109 3.15 4.51 6.68
C LEU A 109 4.51 5.13 6.31
N ASP A 110 5.13 5.91 7.20
CA ASP A 110 6.50 6.43 7.01
C ASP A 110 7.49 5.28 6.80
N SER A 111 7.42 4.25 7.66
CA SER A 111 8.28 3.06 7.59
C SER A 111 8.07 2.28 6.29
N LEU A 112 6.82 2.14 5.83
CA LEU A 112 6.53 1.54 4.53
C LEU A 112 7.11 2.37 3.38
N LEU A 113 6.95 3.69 3.40
CA LEU A 113 7.47 4.59 2.36
C LEU A 113 9.01 4.59 2.32
N MET A 114 9.69 4.42 3.46
CA MET A 114 11.15 4.27 3.51
C MET A 114 11.68 3.10 2.68
N THR A 115 10.88 2.05 2.45
CA THR A 115 11.28 0.90 1.62
C THR A 115 11.44 1.23 0.13
N ALA A 116 11.03 2.43 -0.28
CA ALA A 116 11.32 2.98 -1.60
C ALA A 116 12.81 3.34 -1.78
N HIS A 117 13.64 3.29 -0.74
CA HIS A 117 15.07 3.54 -0.85
C HIS A 117 15.72 2.70 -1.99
N PRO A 118 16.54 3.28 -2.87
CA PRO A 118 17.14 2.56 -4.00
C PRO A 118 17.94 1.32 -3.59
N ASP A 119 18.63 1.40 -2.44
CA ASP A 119 19.43 0.29 -1.90
C ASP A 119 18.60 -0.73 -1.10
N TRP A 120 17.30 -0.50 -0.90
CA TRP A 120 16.44 -1.47 -0.21
C TRP A 120 16.31 -2.73 -1.05
N GLN A 121 16.45 -3.88 -0.40
CA GLN A 121 16.33 -5.19 -1.02
C GLN A 121 15.16 -5.94 -0.43
N CYS A 122 14.37 -6.53 -1.32
CA CYS A 122 13.28 -7.44 -0.98
C CYS A 122 13.86 -8.65 -0.22
N ALA A 123 13.18 -9.08 0.85
CA ALA A 123 13.55 -10.32 1.52
C ALA A 123 13.42 -11.49 0.53
N PRO A 124 14.30 -12.51 0.58
CA PRO A 124 14.20 -13.66 -0.32
C PRO A 124 12.85 -14.39 -0.25
N SER A 125 12.21 -14.39 0.92
CA SER A 125 10.86 -14.93 1.15
C SER A 125 9.76 -14.21 0.37
N ASP A 126 9.98 -12.93 0.05
CA ASP A 126 8.94 -12.03 -0.44
C ASP A 126 8.92 -11.97 -1.97
N ILE A 127 9.90 -12.60 -2.63
CA ILE A 127 9.97 -12.71 -4.10
C ILE A 127 8.70 -13.37 -4.66
N ASP A 128 8.20 -14.41 -3.98
CA ASP A 128 7.00 -15.12 -4.40
C ASP A 128 5.73 -14.26 -4.32
N LEU A 129 5.72 -13.19 -3.51
CA LEU A 129 4.59 -12.25 -3.48
C LEU A 129 4.42 -11.56 -4.84
N GLY A 130 5.52 -11.10 -5.45
CA GLY A 130 5.47 -10.53 -6.80
C GLY A 130 4.94 -11.50 -7.85
N ARG A 131 5.29 -12.79 -7.73
CA ARG A 131 4.75 -13.85 -8.60
C ARG A 131 3.24 -14.03 -8.40
N ARG A 132 2.72 -13.95 -7.17
CA ARG A 132 1.27 -14.03 -6.90
C ARG A 132 0.51 -12.91 -7.60
N LEU A 133 1.03 -11.67 -7.62
CA LEU A 133 0.39 -10.56 -8.33
C LEU A 133 0.28 -10.85 -9.83
N LEU A 134 1.37 -11.29 -10.45
CA LEU A 134 1.38 -11.64 -11.88
C LEU A 134 0.35 -12.74 -12.20
N LEU A 135 0.28 -13.79 -11.38
CA LEU A 135 -0.68 -14.88 -11.55
C LEU A 135 -2.14 -14.38 -11.42
N ARG A 136 -2.43 -13.49 -10.45
CA ARG A 136 -3.76 -12.87 -10.29
C ARG A 136 -4.16 -12.08 -11.54
N SER A 137 -3.25 -11.25 -12.08
CA SER A 137 -3.50 -10.45 -13.29
C SER A 137 -3.73 -11.32 -14.54
N LEU A 138 -2.97 -12.41 -14.69
CA LEU A 138 -3.17 -13.37 -15.79
C LEU A 138 -4.53 -14.07 -15.70
N ALA A 139 -4.92 -14.53 -14.50
CA ALA A 139 -6.20 -15.20 -14.28
C ALA A 139 -7.39 -14.27 -14.55
N GLN A 140 -7.31 -13.00 -14.13
CA GLN A 140 -8.32 -11.99 -14.43
C GLN A 140 -8.47 -11.76 -15.94
N THR A 141 -7.36 -11.65 -16.67
CA THR A 141 -7.36 -11.47 -18.14
C THR A 141 -7.99 -12.67 -18.87
N ALA A 142 -7.80 -13.89 -18.35
CA ALA A 142 -8.40 -15.09 -18.91
C ALA A 142 -9.92 -15.18 -18.65
N ALA A 143 -10.39 -14.60 -17.53
CA ALA A 143 -11.82 -14.56 -17.19
C ALA A 143 -12.60 -13.52 -18.02
N THR A 144 -11.98 -12.40 -18.40
CA THR A 144 -12.62 -11.37 -19.25
C THR A 144 -12.73 -11.75 -20.73
N LYS A 145 -12.06 -12.83 -21.17
CA LYS A 145 -12.09 -13.32 -22.56
C LYS A 145 -13.15 -14.41 -22.84
N LYS A 146 -14.09 -14.64 -21.92
CA LYS A 146 -15.22 -15.57 -22.11
C LYS A 146 -16.51 -14.83 -22.42
#